data_AF-A0A4R4ZIX5-F1
#
_entry.id   AF-A0A4R4ZIX5-F1
#
_cell.length_a   1.000
_cell.length_b   1.000
_cell.length_c   1.000
_cell.angle_alpha   90.00
_cell.angle_beta   90.00
_cell.angle_gamma   90.00
#
_symmetry.space_group_name_H-M   'P 1'
#
loop_
_entity.id
_entity.type
_entity.pdbx_description
1 polymer ?
#
loop_
_entity_poly.entity_id
_entity_poly.type
_entity_poly.pdbx_seq_one_letter_code
_entity_poly.pdbx_strand_id
1 'polypeptide(L)'
;MTDSGRLLRASSSAMEVQEFDDRRVCRDNDRPTYMVELWSWEVRDDASRRGLVCDTRVLIGCDALEALSWCRENQPNPGCFVLYAGTWTNTGHLERLRLTGRAPQSTTGDPRSGAVSYLAAE
;
A
#
# COMPACT_ATOMS: atom_id res chain seq x y z
N MET A 1 -39.09 -24.82 -22.21
CA MET A 1 -38.05 -25.42 -21.35
C MET A 1 -36.83 -24.54 -21.44
N THR A 2 -36.44 -24.03 -20.28
CA THR A 2 -35.42 -23.00 -20.02
C THR A 2 -34.01 -23.51 -20.25
N ASP A 3 -33.17 -22.71 -20.92
CA ASP A 3 -31.75 -22.69 -20.57
C ASP A 3 -31.27 -21.23 -20.54
N SER A 4 -31.16 -20.72 -19.32
CA SER A 4 -30.64 -19.39 -19.00
C SER A 4 -29.13 -19.48 -18.96
N GLY A 5 -28.50 -19.33 -20.13
CA GLY A 5 -27.07 -19.03 -20.26
C GLY A 5 -26.77 -17.63 -19.73
N ARG A 6 -26.78 -17.48 -18.39
CA ARG A 6 -26.32 -16.28 -17.70
C ARG A 6 -24.80 -16.23 -17.86
N LEU A 7 -24.36 -15.58 -18.94
CA LEU A 7 -22.98 -15.13 -19.09
C LEU A 7 -22.66 -14.21 -17.91
N LEU A 8 -22.06 -14.77 -16.87
CA LEU A 8 -21.31 -14.01 -15.89
C LEU A 8 -20.11 -13.44 -16.64
N ARG A 9 -20.32 -12.26 -17.25
CA ARG A 9 -19.21 -11.36 -17.55
C ARG A 9 -18.53 -11.11 -16.20
N ALA A 10 -17.44 -11.82 -15.95
CA ALA A 10 -16.43 -11.33 -15.03
C ALA A 10 -16.06 -9.95 -15.57
N SER A 11 -16.60 -8.92 -14.93
CA SER A 11 -16.09 -7.57 -15.13
C SER A 11 -14.69 -7.62 -14.57
N SER A 12 -13.70 -7.81 -15.44
CA SER A 12 -12.33 -7.44 -15.15
C SER A 12 -12.39 -5.93 -14.91
N SER A 13 -12.64 -5.54 -13.66
CA SER A 13 -12.46 -4.16 -13.24
C SER A 13 -10.96 -3.92 -13.33
N ALA A 14 -10.55 -3.04 -14.24
CA ALA A 14 -9.16 -2.61 -14.30
C ALA A 14 -8.72 -2.15 -12.90
N MET A 15 -7.51 -2.55 -12.51
CA MET A 15 -6.92 -2.13 -11.24
C MET A 15 -6.98 -0.61 -11.10
N GLU A 16 -7.47 -0.14 -9.96
CA GLU A 16 -7.53 1.26 -9.63
C GLU A 16 -6.38 1.62 -8.68
N VAL A 17 -5.63 2.67 -9.02
CA VAL A 17 -4.52 3.19 -8.20
C VAL A 17 -4.94 4.52 -7.60
N GLN A 18 -4.89 4.61 -6.27
CA GLN A 18 -5.25 5.82 -5.54
C GLN A 18 -4.10 6.26 -4.63
N GLU A 19 -4.07 7.56 -4.30
CA GLU A 19 -3.29 8.04 -3.17
C GLU A 19 -3.89 7.51 -1.87
N PHE A 20 -3.01 7.20 -0.91
CA PHE A 20 -3.46 6.82 0.41
C PHE A 20 -4.06 8.04 1.12
N ASP A 21 -5.35 7.95 1.44
CA ASP A 21 -6.10 8.93 2.24
C ASP A 21 -6.73 8.18 3.42
N ASP A 22 -6.29 8.51 4.63
CA ASP A 22 -6.75 7.89 5.88
C ASP A 22 -8.24 8.16 6.17
N ARG A 23 -8.85 9.15 5.49
CA ARG A 23 -10.28 9.48 5.57
C ARG A 23 -11.11 8.71 4.55
N ARG A 24 -10.48 8.19 3.49
CA ARG A 24 -11.11 7.25 2.54
C ARG A 24 -11.05 5.84 3.10
N VAL A 25 -11.73 5.69 4.24
CA VAL A 25 -12.05 4.40 4.85
C VAL A 25 -12.86 3.60 3.83
N CYS A 26 -12.42 2.36 3.55
CA CYS A 26 -13.00 1.41 2.60
C CYS A 26 -14.51 1.61 2.41
N ARG A 27 -14.91 2.26 1.31
CA ARG A 27 -16.33 2.44 0.99
C ARG A 27 -16.98 1.21 0.36
N ASP A 28 -16.19 0.19 0.01
CA ASP A 28 -16.72 -1.03 -0.60
C ASP A 28 -16.22 -2.28 0.12
N ASN A 29 -17.19 -2.99 0.70
CA ASN A 29 -17.06 -4.27 1.38
C ASN A 29 -16.42 -5.35 0.48
N ASP A 30 -15.67 -6.26 1.12
CA ASP A 30 -15.19 -7.58 0.65
C ASP A 30 -14.13 -7.66 -0.45
N ARG A 31 -13.54 -6.56 -0.94
CA ARG A 31 -12.45 -6.65 -1.92
C ARG A 31 -11.06 -6.52 -1.28
N PRO A 32 -10.11 -7.42 -1.60
CA PRO A 32 -8.72 -7.27 -1.17
C PRO A 32 -8.19 -5.91 -1.59
N THR A 33 -7.60 -5.18 -0.64
CA THR A 33 -6.97 -3.89 -0.87
C THR A 33 -5.48 -4.06 -0.61
N TYR A 34 -4.66 -3.62 -1.56
CA TYR A 34 -3.21 -3.65 -1.40
C TYR A 34 -2.69 -2.24 -1.18
N MET A 35 -1.87 -2.07 -0.15
CA MET A 35 -1.23 -0.80 0.13
C MET A 35 0.26 -0.94 -0.18
N VAL A 36 0.80 0.04 -0.90
CA VAL A 36 2.18 0.05 -1.37
C VAL A 36 2.87 1.28 -0.82
N GLU A 37 4.02 1.09 -0.19
CA GLU A 37 4.94 2.17 0.15
C GLU A 37 6.08 2.17 -0.85
N LEU A 38 6.25 3.26 -1.59
CA LEU A 38 7.34 3.49 -2.54
C LEU A 38 8.37 4.39 -1.88
N TRP A 39 9.54 3.82 -1.60
CA TRP A 39 10.62 4.50 -0.92
C TRP A 39 11.68 4.94 -1.94
N SER A 40 11.96 6.24 -1.99
CA SER A 40 13.03 6.81 -2.81
C SER A 40 14.06 7.53 -1.94
N TRP A 41 15.27 7.67 -2.49
CA TRP A 41 16.34 8.43 -1.87
C TRP A 41 16.47 9.76 -2.60
N GLU A 42 16.16 10.87 -1.93
CA GLU A 42 16.53 12.18 -2.46
C GLU A 42 18.05 12.33 -2.37
N VAL A 43 18.72 12.30 -3.53
CA VAL A 43 20.08 12.82 -3.66
C VAL A 43 19.94 14.31 -3.90
N ARG A 44 19.95 15.12 -2.83
CA ARG A 44 20.12 16.58 -2.99
C ARG A 44 21.59 16.85 -3.30
N ASP A 45 21.85 17.72 -4.27
CA ASP A 45 23.19 18.08 -4.77
C ASP A 45 24.14 18.60 -3.68
N ASP A 46 23.60 19.01 -2.53
CA ASP A 46 24.38 19.39 -1.36
C ASP A 46 24.65 18.14 -0.51
N ALA A 47 25.90 17.69 -0.55
CA ALA A 47 26.46 16.40 -0.11
C ALA A 47 26.24 15.97 1.37
N SER A 48 25.10 16.25 2.00
CA SER A 48 24.92 16.03 3.44
C SER A 48 23.53 15.58 3.89
N ARG A 49 22.50 15.55 3.02
CA ARG A 49 21.17 15.04 3.42
C ARG A 49 20.56 14.12 2.36
N ARG A 50 20.75 12.82 2.56
CA ARG A 50 19.93 11.76 1.95
C ARG A 50 18.59 11.76 2.65
N GLY A 51 17.59 12.41 2.08
CA GLY A 51 16.21 12.35 2.56
C GLY A 51 15.59 11.03 2.11
N LEU A 52 15.01 10.26 3.04
CA LEU A 52 14.13 9.16 2.71
C LEU A 52 12.74 9.73 2.44
N VAL A 53 12.22 9.50 1.23
CA VAL A 53 10.87 9.91 0.85
C VAL A 53 10.03 8.64 0.69
N CYS A 54 8.83 8.65 1.25
CA CYS A 54 7.84 7.59 1.11
C CYS A 54 6.59 8.15 0.44
N ASP A 55 6.21 7.57 -0.69
CA ASP A 55 4.91 7.77 -1.34
C ASP A 55 4.04 6.53 -1.12
N THR A 56 2.81 6.71 -0.62
CA THR A 56 1.92 5.59 -0.28
C THR A 56 0.75 5.54 -1.26
N ARG A 57 0.57 4.38 -1.89
CA ARG A 57 -0.49 4.11 -2.87
C ARG A 57 -1.39 2.97 -2.41
N VAL A 58 -2.64 3.00 -2.87
CA VAL A 58 -3.62 1.94 -2.65
C VAL A 58 -4.03 1.37 -4.01
N LEU A 59 -3.97 0.05 -4.13
CA LEU A 59 -4.39 -0.72 -5.30
C LEU A 59 -5.67 -1.48 -4.98
N ILE A 60 -6.70 -1.25 -5.78
CA ILE A 60 -8.03 -1.83 -5.61
C ILE A 60 -8.42 -2.60 -6.88
N GLY A 61 -9.14 -3.71 -6.70
CA GLY A 61 -9.68 -4.47 -7.82
C GLY A 61 -8.63 -5.32 -8.55
N CYS A 62 -7.50 -5.61 -7.89
CA CYS A 62 -6.46 -6.50 -8.38
C CYS A 62 -6.22 -7.66 -7.41
N ASP A 63 -5.48 -8.68 -7.84
CA ASP A 63 -4.94 -9.72 -6.96
C ASP A 63 -3.50 -9.39 -6.47
N ALA A 64 -2.92 -10.27 -5.65
CA ALA A 64 -1.60 -10.07 -5.07
C ALA A 64 -0.47 -10.10 -6.12
N LEU A 65 -0.63 -10.84 -7.21
CA LEU A 65 0.37 -10.96 -8.28
C LEU A 65 0.35 -9.71 -9.15
N GLU A 66 -0.84 -9.21 -9.49
CA GLU A 66 -1.04 -7.94 -10.19
C GLU A 66 -0.47 -6.78 -9.36
N ALA A 67 -0.77 -6.73 -8.07
CA ALA A 67 -0.22 -5.73 -7.15
C ALA A 67 1.32 -5.80 -7.11
N LEU A 68 1.89 -7.00 -7.09
CA LEU A 68 3.34 -7.19 -7.10
C LEU A 68 3.98 -6.79 -8.44
N SER A 69 3.32 -7.06 -9.57
CA SER A 69 3.78 -6.60 -10.89
C SER A 69 3.82 -5.09 -10.93
N TRP A 70 2.73 -4.44 -10.51
CA TRP A 70 2.65 -2.99 -10.44
C TRP A 70 3.75 -2.40 -9.57
N CYS A 71 4.03 -3.00 -8.40
CA CYS A 71 5.13 -2.57 -7.53
C CYS A 71 6.50 -2.62 -8.24
N ARG A 72 6.77 -3.69 -9.00
CA ARG A 72 8.05 -3.85 -9.72
C ARG A 72 8.20 -2.85 -10.86
N GLU A 73 7.10 -2.53 -11.53
CA GLU A 73 7.07 -1.56 -12.63
C GLU A 73 7.20 -0.11 -12.13
N ASN A 74 6.71 0.18 -10.93
CA ASN A 74 6.64 1.54 -10.37
C ASN A 74 7.63 1.80 -9.24
N GLN A 75 8.50 0.85 -8.91
CA GLN A 75 9.49 1.05 -7.86
C GLN A 75 10.45 2.20 -8.23
N PRO A 76 10.75 3.12 -7.30
CA PRO A 76 11.72 4.17 -7.57
C PRO A 76 13.12 3.59 -7.80
N ASN A 77 13.91 4.26 -8.66
CA ASN A 77 15.31 3.92 -8.90
C ASN A 77 16.17 5.21 -8.81
N PRO A 78 16.96 5.42 -7.73
CA PRO A 78 17.19 4.50 -6.61
C PRO A 78 16.00 4.42 -5.64
N GLY A 79 15.72 3.23 -5.11
CA GLY A 79 14.62 3.03 -4.18
C GLY A 79 14.23 1.57 -3.95
N CYS A 80 13.16 1.38 -3.20
CA CYS A 80 12.51 0.08 -2.99
C CYS A 80 11.01 0.27 -2.77
N PHE A 81 10.28 -0.85 -2.70
CA PHE A 81 8.87 -0.83 -2.30
C PHE A 81 8.62 -1.78 -1.13
N VAL A 82 7.52 -1.54 -0.42
CA VAL A 82 6.93 -2.47 0.55
C VAL A 82 5.47 -2.68 0.18
N LEU A 83 5.06 -3.94 0.09
CA LEU A 83 3.70 -4.32 -0.27
C LEU A 83 2.98 -4.91 0.94
N TYR A 84 1.77 -4.42 1.19
CA TYR A 84 0.90 -4.86 2.27
C TYR A 84 -0.45 -5.31 1.70
N ALA A 85 -1.00 -6.39 2.24
CA ALA A 85 -2.45 -6.62 2.19
C ALA A 85 -3.09 -5.87 3.35
N GLY A 86 -4.12 -5.08 3.07
CA GLY A 86 -4.81 -4.25 4.07
C GLY A 86 -6.29 -4.59 4.17
N THR A 87 -6.84 -4.54 5.38
CA THR A 87 -8.28 -4.52 5.63
C THR A 87 -8.62 -3.43 6.63
N TRP A 88 -9.68 -2.69 6.38
CA TRP A 88 -10.20 -1.74 7.34
C TRP A 88 -11.17 -2.46 8.28
N THR A 89 -10.95 -2.30 9.57
CA THR A 89 -11.83 -2.85 10.60
C THR A 89 -13.10 -2.02 10.71
N ASN A 90 -14.16 -2.63 11.24
CA ASN A 90 -15.41 -1.93 11.57
C ASN A 90 -15.24 -0.83 12.62
N THR A 91 -14.08 -0.78 13.29
CA THR A 91 -13.70 0.26 14.26
C THR A 91 -12.91 1.41 13.65
N GLY A 92 -12.69 1.40 12.33
CA GLY A 92 -11.99 2.48 11.62
C GLY A 92 -10.46 2.38 11.68
N HIS A 93 -9.90 1.22 12.03
CA HIS A 93 -8.46 0.98 12.00
C HIS A 93 -8.06 0.20 10.75
N LEU A 94 -6.86 0.45 10.24
CA LEU A 94 -6.29 -0.30 9.13
C LEU A 94 -5.39 -1.42 9.67
N GLU A 95 -5.81 -2.66 9.48
CA GLU A 95 -4.96 -3.83 9.70
C GLU A 95 -4.19 -4.14 8.43
N ARG A 96 -2.87 -4.38 8.56
CA ARG A 96 -1.98 -4.65 7.41
C ARG A 96 -1.10 -5.86 7.67
N LEU A 97 -1.03 -6.74 6.69
CA LEU A 97 -0.05 -7.81 6.62
C LEU A 97 0.99 -7.46 5.55
N ARG A 98 2.26 -7.32 5.95
CA ARG A 98 3.36 -7.12 4.99
C ARG A 98 3.56 -8.41 4.19
N LEU A 99 3.39 -8.32 2.87
CA LEU A 99 3.61 -9.44 1.95
C LEU A 99 5.07 -9.52 1.52
N THR A 100 5.69 -8.38 1.17
CA THR A 100 7.09 -8.34 0.74
C THR A 100 7.70 -6.94 0.89
N GLY A 101 9.01 -6.85 0.67
CA GLY A 101 9.78 -5.63 0.81
C GLY A 101 10.15 -5.30 2.26
N ARG A 102 10.99 -4.29 2.42
CA ARG A 102 11.37 -3.76 3.73
C ARG A 102 11.61 -2.27 3.60
N ALA A 103 10.95 -1.49 4.46
CA ALA A 103 11.20 -0.07 4.56
C ALA A 103 12.68 0.15 4.92
N PRO A 104 13.35 1.12 4.27
CA PRO A 104 14.73 1.44 4.59
C PRO A 104 14.83 1.86 6.06
N GLN A 105 15.84 1.33 6.76
CA GLN A 105 16.11 1.77 8.13
C GLN A 105 16.75 3.17 8.06
N SER A 106 16.23 4.12 8.82
CA SER A 106 16.95 5.38 9.03
C SER A 106 18.29 5.04 9.67
N THR A 107 19.39 5.33 8.98
CA THR A 107 20.76 5.12 9.49
C THR A 107 21.11 6.06 10.65
N THR A 108 20.23 7.01 10.97
CA THR A 108 20.28 7.76 12.22
C THR A 108 19.63 6.91 13.30
N GLY A 109 20.41 6.49 14.30
CA GLY A 109 19.88 5.90 15.51
C GLY A 109 18.89 6.85 16.20
N ASP A 110 17.61 6.67 15.93
CA ASP A 110 16.53 7.11 16.79
C ASP A 110 15.62 5.89 17.02
N PRO A 111 15.58 5.34 18.25
CA PRO A 111 14.82 4.12 18.56
C PRO A 111 13.29 4.31 18.47
N ARG A 112 12.79 5.40 17.88
CA ARG A 112 11.37 5.75 17.82
C ARG A 112 10.64 5.35 16.53
N SER A 113 11.30 4.69 15.58
CA SER A 113 10.58 4.08 14.45
C SER A 113 10.04 2.68 14.78
N GLY A 114 9.64 2.46 16.03
CA GLY A 114 8.74 1.38 16.42
C GLY A 114 7.30 1.86 16.30
N ALA A 115 6.43 0.99 15.81
CA ALA A 115 4.97 1.15 15.72
C ALA A 115 4.42 2.36 16.50
N VAL A 116 3.84 3.34 15.79
CA VAL A 116 3.06 4.42 16.39
C VAL A 116 1.90 3.78 17.15
N SER A 117 2.12 3.58 18.44
CA SER A 117 1.10 3.15 19.38
C SER A 117 0.42 4.43 19.85
N TYR A 118 -0.80 4.66 19.37
CA TYR A 118 -1.66 5.68 19.95
C TYR A 118 -2.01 5.21 21.37
N LEU A 119 -1.43 5.84 22.38
CA LEU A 119 -1.97 5.76 23.73
C LEU A 119 -3.29 6.54 23.71
N ALA A 120 -4.41 5.83 23.83
CA ALA A 120 -5.68 6.45 24.15
C ALA A 120 -5.54 7.10 25.53
N ALA A 121 -5.79 8.41 25.61
CA ALA A 121 -5.89 9.11 26.88
C ALA A 121 -7.19 8.68 27.57
N GLU A 122 -7.08 8.34 28.86
CA GLU A 122 -8.21 8.10 29.77
C GLU A 122 -9.09 9.34 29.98
#